data_AF-A0A0B1SQU6-F1
#
_entry.id   AF-A0A0B1SQU6-F1
#
_cell.length_a   1.000
_cell.length_b   1.000
_cell.length_c   1.000
_cell.angle_alpha   90.00
_cell.angle_beta   90.00
_cell.angle_gamma   90.00
#
_symmetry.space_group_name_H-M   'P 1'
#
loop_
_entity.id
_entity.type
_entity.pdbx_description
1 polymer ?
#
loop_
_entity_poly.entity_id
_entity_poly.type
_entity_poly.pdbx_seq_one_letter_code
_entity_poly.pdbx_strand_id
1 'polypeptide(L)'
;MSVVRCNAKFQHDFEYSFNMSATIFYDFPFHPLVLDHTTFLLYCKLAEQRTKCYVEQCKDSSADTVFSPSNFICSFKRSHFTEVRQCLADAEPITFLKCDHQCHDEVVRTSSEQKDHGMNQVFSSSDLTRYEKELGMLCSFQTCYLQCMIPIVDEVCVPEMAQKTVELVRSFIQWHATDISDWHAVAGRFEELPESCRQLAGVQPDPVLQLISRE
;
A
#
# COMPACT_ATOMS: atom_id res chain seq x y z
N MET A 1 7.30 5.54 24.93
CA MET A 1 8.24 5.46 23.79
C MET A 1 7.61 6.26 22.64
N SER A 2 8.36 6.73 21.64
CA SER A 2 7.76 7.42 20.48
C SER A 2 7.56 6.47 19.31
N VAL A 3 6.64 6.79 18.39
CA VAL A 3 6.43 6.05 17.12
C VAL A 3 7.76 5.88 16.37
N VAL A 4 8.60 6.93 16.35
CA VAL A 4 9.95 6.91 15.77
C VAL A 4 10.83 5.80 16.35
N ARG A 5 10.77 5.56 17.66
CA ARG A 5 11.56 4.49 18.31
C ARG A 5 11.00 3.10 18.01
N CYS A 6 9.68 2.93 17.93
CA CYS A 6 9.08 1.67 17.48
C CYS A 6 9.48 1.35 16.04
N ASN A 7 9.48 2.35 15.15
CA ASN A 7 9.94 2.22 13.77
C ASN A 7 11.43 1.90 13.67
N ALA A 8 12.29 2.62 14.40
CA ALA A 8 13.73 2.36 14.40
C ALA A 8 14.06 0.95 14.90
N LYS A 9 13.35 0.47 15.93
CA LYS A 9 13.49 -0.91 16.41
C LYS A 9 13.07 -1.92 15.35
N PHE A 10 11.89 -1.73 14.74
CA PHE A 10 11.43 -2.62 13.68
C PHE A 10 12.41 -2.65 12.51
N GLN A 11 12.90 -1.49 12.06
CA GLN A 11 13.87 -1.40 10.98
C GLN A 11 15.15 -2.17 11.32
N HIS A 12 15.73 -1.93 12.50
CA HIS A 12 16.92 -2.66 12.95
C HIS A 12 16.69 -4.18 12.97
N ASP A 13 15.59 -4.63 13.57
CA ASP A 13 15.30 -6.06 13.71
C ASP A 13 14.98 -6.71 12.35
N PHE A 14 14.32 -5.99 11.44
CA PHE A 14 14.08 -6.40 10.06
C PHE A 14 15.38 -6.57 9.29
N GLU A 15 16.22 -5.53 9.27
CA GLU A 15 17.47 -5.52 8.52
C GLU A 15 18.44 -6.60 9.02
N TYR A 16 18.50 -6.80 10.33
CA TYR A 16 19.25 -7.87 10.96
C TYR A 16 18.71 -9.27 10.59
N SER A 17 17.40 -9.46 10.66
CA SER A 17 16.77 -10.77 10.46
C SER A 17 16.83 -11.25 9.02
N PHE A 18 16.70 -10.32 8.07
CA PHE A 18 16.65 -10.63 6.64
C PHE A 18 17.94 -10.34 5.89
N ASN A 19 18.94 -9.75 6.57
CA ASN A 19 20.19 -9.31 5.96
C ASN A 19 19.94 -8.45 4.69
N MET A 20 18.98 -7.53 4.80
CA MET A 20 18.42 -6.75 3.71
C MET A 20 18.07 -5.35 4.21
N SER A 21 18.39 -4.30 3.45
CA SER A 21 17.98 -2.93 3.78
C SER A 21 16.45 -2.81 3.78
N ALA A 22 15.86 -2.14 4.78
CA ALA A 22 14.42 -1.87 4.77
C ALA A 22 14.01 -0.98 3.59
N THR A 23 14.94 -0.23 3.00
CA THR A 23 14.68 0.68 1.87
C THR A 23 14.47 -0.02 0.54
N ILE A 24 14.90 -1.28 0.40
CA ILE A 24 14.70 -2.05 -0.85
C ILE A 24 13.46 -2.95 -0.76
N PHE A 25 12.88 -3.06 0.42
CA PHE A 25 11.65 -3.81 0.64
C PHE A 25 10.45 -2.97 0.17
N TYR A 26 9.58 -3.57 -0.64
CA TYR A 26 8.32 -2.97 -1.07
C TYR A 26 7.13 -3.78 -0.57
N ASP A 27 6.13 -3.08 -0.07
CA ASP A 27 4.91 -3.69 0.44
C ASP A 27 3.93 -4.08 -0.68
N PHE A 28 4.03 -3.45 -1.85
CA PHE A 28 3.12 -3.64 -2.99
C PHE A 28 3.90 -4.00 -4.28
N PRO A 29 3.49 -5.03 -5.04
CA PRO A 29 2.32 -5.88 -4.81
C PRO A 29 2.52 -6.78 -3.62
N PHE A 30 3.68 -7.43 -3.51
CA PHE A 30 4.29 -8.04 -2.32
C PHE A 30 5.74 -8.42 -2.67
N HIS A 31 6.73 -8.02 -1.87
CA HIS A 31 8.13 -8.37 -2.12
C HIS A 31 8.39 -9.89 -2.01
N PRO A 32 9.27 -10.51 -2.83
CA PRO A 32 9.57 -11.96 -2.80
C PRO A 32 9.88 -12.53 -1.41
N LEU A 33 10.52 -11.72 -0.57
CA LEU A 33 10.77 -12.02 0.84
C LEU A 33 9.52 -12.45 1.61
N VAL A 34 8.35 -11.84 1.39
CA VAL A 34 7.10 -12.27 2.06
C VAL A 34 6.35 -13.36 1.28
N LEU A 35 6.87 -13.75 0.11
CA LEU A 35 6.32 -14.81 -0.71
C LEU A 35 6.94 -16.18 -0.41
N ASP A 36 8.02 -16.28 0.37
CA ASP A 36 8.44 -17.54 1.01
C ASP A 36 7.75 -17.72 2.37
N HIS A 37 7.32 -18.94 2.71
CA HIS A 37 6.53 -19.20 3.91
C HIS A 37 7.33 -18.96 5.19
N THR A 38 8.61 -19.33 5.21
CA THR A 38 9.44 -19.21 6.43
C THR A 38 9.73 -17.75 6.73
N THR A 39 10.11 -17.00 5.70
CA THR A 39 10.38 -15.56 5.81
C THR A 39 9.09 -14.76 6.04
N PHE A 40 7.96 -15.17 5.48
CA PHE A 40 6.64 -14.59 5.77
C PHE A 40 6.29 -14.68 7.26
N LEU A 41 6.46 -15.86 7.88
CA LEU A 41 6.20 -16.03 9.31
C LEU A 41 7.10 -15.13 10.17
N LEU A 42 8.38 -14.99 9.78
CA LEU A 42 9.30 -14.10 10.46
C LEU A 42 8.91 -12.63 10.28
N TYR A 43 8.54 -12.22 9.06
CA TYR A 43 8.06 -10.86 8.78
C TYR A 43 6.84 -10.54 9.64
N CYS A 44 5.87 -11.45 9.70
CA CYS A 44 4.68 -11.25 10.51
C CYS A 44 4.97 -11.18 12.00
N LYS A 45 5.91 -11.97 12.51
CA LYS A 45 6.37 -11.84 13.90
C LYS A 45 6.94 -10.45 14.19
N LEU A 46 7.78 -9.92 13.30
CA LEU A 46 8.37 -8.58 13.47
C LEU A 46 7.31 -7.47 13.34
N ALA A 47 6.39 -7.61 12.39
CA ALA A 47 5.27 -6.69 12.21
C ALA A 47 4.34 -6.65 13.44
N GLU A 48 3.95 -7.81 13.96
CA GLU A 48 3.13 -7.93 15.17
C GLU A 48 3.83 -7.29 16.39
N GLN A 49 5.15 -7.43 16.50
CA GLN A 49 5.94 -6.74 17.54
C GLN A 49 5.94 -5.22 17.39
N ARG A 50 6.02 -4.72 16.15
CA ARG A 50 5.88 -3.28 15.87
C ARG A 50 4.50 -2.76 16.25
N THR A 51 3.44 -3.46 15.85
CA THR A 51 2.06 -3.09 16.18
C THR A 51 1.84 -3.07 17.70
N LYS A 52 2.33 -4.09 18.43
CA LYS A 52 2.31 -4.09 19.91
C LYS A 52 3.07 -2.91 20.51
N CYS A 53 4.20 -2.53 19.93
CA CYS A 53 4.95 -1.35 20.37
C CYS A 53 4.13 -0.06 20.26
N TYR A 54 3.34 0.10 19.20
CA TYR A 54 2.45 1.25 19.06
C TYR A 54 1.34 1.26 20.12
N VAL A 55 0.65 0.12 20.29
CA VAL A 55 -0.43 -0.02 21.27
C VAL A 55 0.08 0.24 22.68
N GLU A 56 1.12 -0.47 23.10
CA GLU A 56 1.56 -0.46 24.49
C GLU A 56 2.42 0.77 24.83
N GLN A 57 3.32 1.17 23.93
CA GLN A 57 4.33 2.17 24.25
C GLN A 57 4.06 3.56 23.68
N CYS A 58 3.23 3.66 22.64
CA CYS A 58 2.76 4.93 22.07
C CYS A 58 1.31 5.26 22.46
N LYS A 59 0.61 4.32 23.13
CA LYS A 59 -0.81 4.45 23.52
C LYS A 59 -1.75 4.63 22.32
N ASP A 60 -1.36 4.10 21.17
CA ASP A 60 -2.19 4.08 19.98
C ASP A 60 -3.00 2.79 19.95
N SER A 61 -4.17 2.83 20.60
CA SER A 61 -5.07 1.67 20.66
C SER A 61 -5.72 1.33 19.32
N SER A 62 -5.52 2.13 18.27
CA SER A 62 -6.06 1.88 16.94
C SER A 62 -5.10 1.07 16.05
N ALA A 63 -3.81 1.00 16.42
CA ALA A 63 -2.73 0.47 15.58
C ALA A 63 -2.92 -0.97 15.08
N ASP A 64 -3.70 -1.80 15.79
CA ASP A 64 -4.02 -3.19 15.41
C ASP A 64 -5.30 -3.34 14.58
N THR A 65 -6.06 -2.26 14.44
CA THR A 65 -7.34 -2.21 13.69
C THR A 65 -7.27 -1.37 12.42
N VAL A 66 -6.29 -0.47 12.31
CA VAL A 66 -6.07 0.36 11.10
C VAL A 66 -5.29 -0.39 10.02
N PHE A 67 -5.47 0.06 8.78
CA PHE A 67 -4.72 -0.49 7.66
C PHE A 67 -3.23 -0.20 7.82
N SER A 68 -2.44 -1.24 7.64
CA SER A 68 -1.05 -1.15 7.22
C SER A 68 -0.78 -2.36 6.34
N PRO A 69 0.15 -2.30 5.38
CA PRO A 69 0.46 -3.46 4.56
C PRO A 69 0.77 -4.71 5.37
N SER A 70 1.49 -4.53 6.48
CA SER A 70 1.80 -5.62 7.41
C SER A 70 0.57 -6.14 8.16
N ASN A 71 -0.32 -5.27 8.66
CA ASN A 71 -1.56 -5.73 9.31
C ASN A 71 -2.45 -6.48 8.31
N PHE A 72 -2.48 -6.03 7.05
CA PHE A 72 -3.26 -6.66 6.00
C PHE A 72 -2.83 -8.13 5.78
N ILE A 73 -1.54 -8.39 5.53
CA ILE A 73 -1.08 -9.76 5.24
C ILE A 73 -0.83 -10.61 6.49
N CYS A 74 -0.55 -10.02 7.65
CA CYS A 74 -0.20 -10.77 8.86
C CYS A 74 -1.36 -10.97 9.83
N SER A 75 -2.41 -10.14 9.73
CA SER A 75 -3.59 -10.20 10.58
C SER A 75 -4.88 -10.37 9.76
N PHE A 76 -5.28 -9.35 9.01
CA PHE A 76 -6.63 -9.25 8.43
C PHE A 76 -6.91 -10.29 7.34
N LYS A 77 -5.93 -10.54 6.47
CA LYS A 77 -6.03 -11.46 5.33
C LYS A 77 -5.01 -12.59 5.40
N ARG A 78 -4.46 -12.90 6.59
CA ARG A 78 -3.37 -13.89 6.75
C ARG A 78 -3.67 -15.24 6.11
N SER A 79 -4.87 -15.79 6.35
CA SER A 79 -5.26 -17.07 5.76
C SER A 79 -5.31 -17.00 4.23
N HIS A 80 -5.92 -15.94 3.69
CA HIS A 80 -6.05 -15.75 2.25
C HIS A 80 -4.68 -15.54 1.59
N PHE A 81 -3.83 -14.71 2.18
CA PHE A 81 -2.46 -14.51 1.72
C PHE A 81 -1.67 -15.82 1.73
N THR A 82 -1.74 -16.60 2.80
CA THR A 82 -1.04 -17.89 2.92
C THR A 82 -1.50 -18.89 1.84
N GLU A 83 -2.80 -18.91 1.55
CA GLU A 83 -3.40 -19.77 0.53
C GLU A 83 -2.90 -19.44 -0.88
N VAL A 84 -2.88 -18.15 -1.25
CA VAL A 84 -2.50 -17.72 -2.61
C VAL A 84 -1.01 -17.44 -2.79
N ARG A 85 -0.22 -17.50 -1.72
CA ARG A 85 1.22 -17.14 -1.68
C ARG A 85 2.02 -17.79 -2.81
N GLN A 86 1.76 -19.06 -3.13
CA GLN A 86 2.51 -19.75 -4.18
C GLN A 86 2.22 -19.16 -5.57
N CYS A 87 0.95 -18.88 -5.86
CA CYS A 87 0.58 -18.21 -7.12
C CYS A 87 1.23 -16.82 -7.24
N LEU A 88 1.24 -16.06 -6.14
CA LEU A 88 1.97 -14.79 -6.09
C LEU A 88 3.47 -14.99 -6.36
N ALA A 89 4.12 -15.98 -5.74
CA ALA A 89 5.53 -16.27 -5.94
C ALA A 89 5.87 -16.65 -7.39
N ASP A 90 4.99 -17.43 -8.03
CA ASP A 90 5.18 -17.88 -9.40
C ASP A 90 4.98 -16.72 -10.41
N ALA A 91 4.06 -15.79 -10.11
CA ALA A 91 3.78 -14.63 -10.97
C ALA A 91 4.75 -13.45 -10.78
N GLU A 92 5.32 -13.29 -9.57
CA GLU A 92 6.06 -12.10 -9.15
C GLU A 92 7.18 -11.67 -10.11
N PRO A 93 8.07 -12.56 -10.61
CA PRO A 93 9.14 -12.11 -11.50
C PRO A 93 8.63 -11.49 -12.80
N ILE A 94 7.50 -11.98 -13.32
CA ILE A 94 6.88 -11.49 -14.55
C ILE A 94 6.14 -10.19 -14.26
N THR A 95 5.34 -10.14 -13.19
CA THR A 95 4.58 -8.94 -12.85
C THR A 95 5.52 -7.80 -12.43
N PHE A 96 6.61 -8.09 -11.71
CA PHE A 96 7.65 -7.11 -11.39
C PHE A 96 8.30 -6.57 -12.67
N LEU A 97 8.82 -7.42 -13.55
CA LEU A 97 9.51 -6.92 -14.75
C LEU A 97 8.58 -6.18 -15.73
N LYS A 98 7.35 -6.65 -15.88
CA LYS A 98 6.42 -6.14 -16.90
C LYS A 98 5.54 -5.02 -16.36
N CYS A 99 4.85 -5.25 -15.24
CA CYS A 99 3.85 -4.31 -14.74
C CYS A 99 4.47 -3.13 -14.00
N ASP A 100 5.54 -3.35 -13.23
CA ASP A 100 6.23 -2.25 -12.54
C ASP A 100 6.74 -1.22 -13.55
N HIS A 101 7.52 -1.66 -14.54
CA HIS A 101 8.08 -0.80 -15.58
C HIS A 101 6.99 -0.11 -16.41
N GLN A 102 6.01 -0.87 -16.91
CA GLN A 102 4.92 -0.32 -17.74
C GLN A 102 4.12 0.74 -16.97
N CYS A 103 3.75 0.46 -15.71
CA CYS A 103 2.92 1.36 -14.92
C CYS A 103 3.70 2.56 -14.40
N HIS A 104 4.99 2.42 -14.10
CA HIS A 104 5.84 3.57 -13.81
C HIS A 104 5.91 4.54 -14.99
N ASP A 105 6.16 4.03 -16.20
CA ASP A 105 6.20 4.87 -17.41
C ASP A 105 4.86 5.56 -17.68
N GLU A 106 3.74 4.83 -17.52
CA GLU A 106 2.40 5.37 -17.73
C GLU A 106 2.09 6.51 -16.74
N VAL A 107 2.31 6.27 -15.44
CA VAL A 107 2.05 7.27 -14.39
C VAL A 107 2.95 8.49 -14.56
N VAL A 108 4.23 8.29 -14.88
CA VAL A 108 5.16 9.40 -15.14
C VAL A 108 4.71 10.20 -16.35
N ARG A 109 4.33 9.55 -17.46
CA ARG A 109 3.87 10.24 -18.68
C ARG A 109 2.62 11.08 -18.43
N THR A 110 1.60 10.51 -17.80
CA THR A 110 0.35 11.24 -17.47
C THR A 110 0.61 12.39 -16.48
N SER A 111 1.59 12.25 -15.58
CA SER A 111 1.99 13.33 -14.66
C SER A 111 2.82 14.44 -15.34
N SER A 112 3.47 14.12 -16.47
CA SER A 112 4.34 15.01 -17.24
C SER A 112 3.54 15.84 -18.25
N GLU A 113 2.48 15.26 -18.81
CA GLU A 113 1.49 15.98 -19.64
C GLU A 113 0.76 17.09 -18.85
N GLN A 114 0.90 17.10 -17.52
CA GLN A 114 0.41 18.16 -16.61
C GLN A 114 1.45 19.24 -16.26
N LYS A 115 2.65 19.27 -16.86
CA LYS A 115 3.66 20.31 -16.58
C LYS A 115 3.92 21.21 -17.79
N ASP A 116 3.31 22.40 -17.76
CA ASP A 116 4.08 23.62 -17.97
C ASP A 116 4.67 24.05 -16.61
N HIS A 117 5.93 24.49 -16.64
CA HIS A 117 6.77 25.01 -15.55
C HIS A 117 7.38 24.04 -14.51
N GLY A 118 8.66 23.71 -14.76
CA GLY A 118 9.71 23.96 -13.75
C GLY A 118 10.09 22.80 -12.82
N MET A 119 10.63 21.70 -13.36
CA MET A 119 11.47 20.79 -12.56
C MET A 119 12.82 21.44 -12.31
N ASN A 120 12.97 22.14 -11.17
CA ASN A 120 14.21 22.22 -10.36
C ASN A 120 14.13 23.35 -9.33
N GLN A 121 13.16 23.39 -8.43
CA GLN A 121 13.25 24.27 -7.25
C GLN A 121 12.60 23.66 -6.00
N VAL A 122 13.37 23.60 -4.92
CA VAL A 122 12.99 23.25 -3.54
C VAL A 122 12.38 24.49 -2.88
N PHE A 123 11.10 24.47 -2.49
CA PHE A 123 10.48 25.56 -1.68
C PHE A 123 9.36 25.10 -0.75
N SER A 124 9.29 25.68 0.45
CA SER A 124 8.74 25.12 1.69
C SER A 124 7.28 25.47 2.05
N SER A 125 6.38 25.54 1.07
CA SER A 125 4.92 25.40 1.26
C SER A 125 4.33 24.33 0.33
N SER A 126 5.24 23.55 -0.29
CA SER A 126 4.98 22.63 -1.39
C SER A 126 4.73 21.19 -0.94
N ASP A 127 4.86 20.89 0.36
CA ASP A 127 4.85 19.51 0.84
C ASP A 127 3.46 18.87 0.78
N LEU A 128 2.38 19.62 1.05
CA LEU A 128 1.02 19.09 0.96
C LEU A 128 0.60 18.85 -0.50
N THR A 129 0.76 19.84 -1.38
CA THR A 129 0.45 19.66 -2.81
C THR A 129 1.31 18.55 -3.44
N ARG A 130 2.57 18.46 -3.03
CA ARG A 130 3.46 17.36 -3.45
C ARG A 130 2.96 16.02 -2.91
N TYR A 131 2.58 15.97 -1.64
CA TYR A 131 2.01 14.78 -1.01
C TYR A 131 0.74 14.32 -1.74
N GLU A 132 -0.22 15.21 -2.01
CA GLU A 132 -1.44 14.86 -2.75
C GLU A 132 -1.11 14.38 -4.17
N LYS A 133 -0.12 14.99 -4.83
CA LYS A 133 0.36 14.51 -6.13
C LYS A 133 0.98 13.12 -6.04
N GLU A 134 1.82 12.87 -5.04
CA GLU A 134 2.45 11.57 -4.79
C GLU A 134 1.40 10.49 -4.47
N LEU A 135 0.37 10.81 -3.69
CA LEU A 135 -0.79 9.93 -3.47
C LEU A 135 -1.55 9.63 -4.76
N GLY A 136 -1.82 10.66 -5.57
CA GLY A 136 -2.49 10.49 -6.86
C GLY A 136 -1.72 9.56 -7.79
N MET A 137 -0.40 9.70 -7.85
CA MET A 137 0.48 8.80 -8.61
C MET A 137 0.46 7.37 -8.05
N LEU A 138 0.48 7.21 -6.73
CA LEU A 138 0.43 5.91 -6.05
C LEU A 138 -0.87 5.15 -6.36
N CYS A 139 -2.02 5.79 -6.23
CA CYS A 139 -3.33 5.19 -6.55
C CYS A 139 -3.47 4.84 -8.04
N SER A 140 -2.96 5.69 -8.93
CA SER A 140 -2.92 5.40 -10.37
C SER A 140 -2.02 4.21 -10.68
N PHE A 141 -0.84 4.15 -10.06
CA PHE A 141 0.09 3.02 -10.20
C PHE A 141 -0.56 1.72 -9.73
N GLN A 142 -1.20 1.72 -8.55
CA GLN A 142 -1.87 0.53 -8.01
C GLN A 142 -2.98 0.03 -8.94
N THR A 143 -3.75 0.94 -9.53
CA THR A 143 -4.79 0.59 -10.52
C THR A 143 -4.19 -0.03 -11.78
N CYS A 144 -3.17 0.61 -12.36
CA CYS A 144 -2.47 0.10 -13.53
C CYS A 144 -1.85 -1.28 -13.26
N TYR A 145 -1.18 -1.44 -12.11
CA TYR A 145 -0.52 -2.69 -11.74
C TYR A 145 -1.54 -3.82 -11.64
N LEU A 146 -2.68 -3.59 -10.98
CA LEU A 146 -3.76 -4.58 -10.88
C LEU A 146 -4.26 -5.00 -12.27
N GLN A 147 -4.48 -4.05 -13.17
CA GLN A 147 -4.94 -4.35 -14.53
C GLN A 147 -3.90 -5.13 -15.34
N CYS A 148 -2.63 -4.77 -15.21
CA CYS A 148 -1.53 -5.46 -15.88
C CYS A 148 -1.31 -6.88 -15.34
N MET A 149 -1.45 -7.09 -14.02
CA MET A 149 -1.15 -8.39 -13.41
C MET A 149 -2.22 -9.45 -13.65
N ILE A 150 -3.49 -9.07 -13.82
CA ILE A 150 -4.61 -10.02 -14.03
C ILE A 150 -4.31 -11.05 -15.13
N PRO A 151 -3.98 -10.67 -16.38
CA PRO A 151 -3.72 -11.65 -17.43
C PRO A 151 -2.48 -12.52 -17.16
N ILE A 152 -1.50 -12.02 -16.40
CA ILE A 152 -0.30 -12.79 -16.03
C ILE A 152 -0.67 -13.86 -15.01
N VAL A 153 -1.43 -13.48 -13.98
CA VAL A 153 -1.89 -14.39 -12.93
C VAL A 153 -2.82 -15.47 -13.51
N ASP A 154 -3.70 -15.11 -14.46
CA ASP A 154 -4.57 -16.05 -15.16
C ASP A 154 -3.79 -17.08 -16.00
N GLU A 155 -2.60 -16.72 -16.51
CA GLU A 155 -1.74 -17.61 -17.29
C GLU A 155 -0.85 -18.50 -16.42
N VAL A 156 -0.34 -17.96 -15.30
CA VAL A 156 0.61 -18.65 -14.42
C VAL A 156 -0.07 -19.59 -13.43
N CYS A 157 -1.25 -19.21 -12.93
CA CYS A 157 -1.88 -19.89 -11.82
C CYS A 157 -3.06 -20.75 -12.26
N VAL A 158 -3.41 -21.76 -11.44
CA VAL A 158 -4.67 -22.50 -11.64
C VAL A 158 -5.87 -21.55 -11.46
N PRO A 159 -6.96 -21.72 -12.21
CA PRO A 159 -8.04 -20.71 -12.28
C PRO A 159 -8.61 -20.26 -10.92
N GLU A 160 -8.80 -21.19 -9.99
CA GLU A 160 -9.27 -20.87 -8.63
C GLU A 160 -8.28 -19.99 -7.87
N MET A 161 -6.97 -20.29 -7.98
CA MET A 161 -5.92 -19.52 -7.31
C MET A 161 -5.69 -18.18 -7.99
N ALA A 162 -5.84 -18.11 -9.31
CA ALA A 162 -5.79 -16.85 -10.06
C ALA A 162 -6.86 -15.88 -9.54
N GLN A 163 -8.12 -16.34 -9.45
CA GLN A 163 -9.21 -15.52 -8.93
C GLN A 163 -8.95 -15.03 -7.50
N LYS A 164 -8.59 -15.93 -6.59
CA LYS A 164 -8.28 -15.59 -5.19
C LYS A 164 -7.11 -14.60 -5.09
N THR A 165 -6.07 -14.78 -5.89
CA THR A 165 -4.90 -13.89 -5.94
C THR A 165 -5.28 -12.49 -6.38
N VAL A 166 -6.04 -12.37 -7.46
CA VAL A 166 -6.54 -11.09 -7.96
C VAL A 166 -7.44 -10.42 -6.92
N GLU A 167 -8.31 -11.18 -6.25
CA GLU A 167 -9.16 -10.66 -5.17
C GLU A 167 -8.37 -10.16 -3.96
N LEU A 168 -7.29 -10.85 -3.58
CA LEU A 168 -6.41 -10.41 -2.50
C LEU A 168 -5.73 -9.08 -2.82
N VAL A 169 -5.13 -8.96 -4.01
CA VAL A 169 -4.43 -7.72 -4.41
C VAL A 169 -5.43 -6.58 -4.61
N ARG A 170 -6.59 -6.84 -5.21
CA ARG A 170 -7.68 -5.86 -5.27
C ARG A 170 -8.09 -5.38 -3.89
N SER A 171 -8.25 -6.30 -2.93
CA SER A 171 -8.60 -5.95 -1.55
C SER A 171 -7.51 -5.10 -0.88
N PHE A 172 -6.24 -5.38 -1.13
CA PHE A 172 -5.12 -4.57 -0.62
C PHE A 172 -5.23 -3.12 -1.11
N ILE A 173 -5.41 -2.95 -2.42
CA ILE A 173 -5.52 -1.63 -3.06
C ILE A 173 -6.74 -0.87 -2.54
N GLN A 174 -7.89 -1.54 -2.44
CA GLN A 174 -9.11 -0.93 -1.92
C GLN A 174 -8.95 -0.49 -0.47
N TRP A 175 -8.42 -1.36 0.41
CA TRP A 175 -8.24 -1.01 1.82
C TRP A 175 -7.24 0.12 2.01
N HIS A 176 -6.17 0.15 1.22
CA HIS A 176 -5.22 1.25 1.23
C HIS A 176 -5.87 2.57 0.78
N ALA A 177 -6.65 2.55 -0.29
CA ALA A 177 -7.35 3.73 -0.78
C ALA A 177 -8.43 4.22 0.20
N THR A 178 -9.17 3.31 0.85
CA THR A 178 -10.13 3.65 1.91
C THR A 178 -9.44 4.29 3.10
N ASP A 179 -8.31 3.76 3.57
CA ASP A 179 -7.54 4.34 4.69
C ASP A 179 -7.06 5.77 4.36
N ILE A 180 -6.55 5.99 3.14
CA ILE A 180 -6.22 7.33 2.65
C ILE A 180 -7.46 8.24 2.64
N SER A 181 -8.60 7.74 2.17
CA SER A 181 -9.85 8.52 2.10
C SER A 181 -10.37 8.90 3.49
N ASP A 182 -10.33 7.97 4.44
CA ASP A 182 -10.78 8.18 5.81
C ASP A 182 -9.89 9.22 6.50
N TRP A 183 -8.57 9.14 6.28
CA TRP A 183 -7.64 10.16 6.77
C TRP A 183 -7.98 11.56 6.24
N HIS A 184 -8.28 11.68 4.94
CA HIS A 184 -8.70 12.97 4.35
C HIS A 184 -10.02 13.49 4.93
N ALA A 185 -10.99 12.60 5.15
CA ALA A 185 -12.27 12.96 5.74
C ALA A 185 -12.10 13.47 7.18
N VAL A 186 -11.35 12.74 8.01
CA VAL A 186 -11.06 13.13 9.41
C VAL A 186 -10.24 14.41 9.48
N ALA A 187 -9.32 14.63 8.54
CA ALA A 187 -8.53 15.85 8.46
C ALA A 187 -9.31 17.07 7.92
N GLY A 188 -10.58 16.90 7.49
CA GLY A 188 -11.39 17.97 6.91
C GLY A 188 -10.90 18.42 5.53
N ARG A 189 -10.16 17.57 4.80
CA ARG A 189 -9.51 17.87 3.51
C ARG A 189 -9.99 16.93 2.39
N PHE A 190 -11.23 16.44 2.49
CA PHE A 190 -11.78 15.48 1.54
C PHE A 190 -11.79 15.98 0.08
N GLU A 191 -11.95 17.29 -0.14
CA GLU A 191 -11.91 17.90 -1.47
C GLU A 191 -10.52 17.80 -2.13
N GLU A 192 -9.46 17.65 -1.33
CA GLU A 192 -8.07 17.54 -1.80
C GLU A 192 -7.66 16.10 -2.13
N LEU A 193 -8.50 15.11 -1.77
CA LEU A 193 -8.27 13.70 -2.06
C LEU A 193 -8.15 13.47 -3.59
N PRO A 194 -7.02 12.92 -4.08
CA PRO A 194 -6.83 12.69 -5.50
C PRO A 194 -7.92 11.79 -6.10
N GLU A 195 -8.35 12.13 -7.32
CA GLU A 195 -9.43 11.42 -8.01
C GLU A 195 -9.13 9.93 -8.22
N SER A 196 -7.88 9.57 -8.52
CA SER A 196 -7.45 8.17 -8.64
C SER A 196 -7.64 7.39 -7.33
N CYS A 197 -7.44 8.03 -6.17
CA CYS A 197 -7.69 7.41 -4.87
C CYS A 197 -9.18 7.35 -4.56
N ARG A 198 -9.98 8.38 -4.89
CA ARG A 198 -11.45 8.36 -4.73
C ARG A 198 -12.10 7.19 -5.45
N GLN A 199 -11.69 6.96 -6.70
CA GLN A 199 -12.21 5.87 -7.52
C GLN A 199 -11.90 4.50 -6.92
N LEU A 200 -10.68 4.31 -6.42
CA LEU A 200 -10.27 3.06 -5.78
C LEU A 200 -10.98 2.80 -4.44
N ALA A 201 -11.16 3.84 -3.63
CA ALA A 201 -11.84 3.73 -2.34
C ALA A 201 -13.35 3.43 -2.50
N GLY A 202 -13.91 3.56 -3.70
CA GLY A 202 -15.33 3.32 -3.97
C GLY A 202 -16.25 4.37 -3.34
N VAL A 203 -15.71 5.53 -2.98
CA VAL A 203 -16.46 6.58 -2.28
C VAL A 203 -17.29 7.35 -3.31
N GLN A 204 -18.61 7.13 -3.29
CA GLN A 204 -19.53 8.19 -3.67
C GLN A 204 -19.54 9.21 -2.52
N PRO A 205 -19.60 10.53 -2.78
CA PRO A 205 -19.65 11.52 -1.72
C PRO A 205 -20.83 11.22 -0.78
N ASP A 206 -20.52 10.75 0.44
CA ASP A 206 -21.54 10.44 1.45
C ASP A 206 -22.14 11.77 1.95
N PRO A 207 -23.46 12.01 1.75
CA PRO A 207 -24.09 13.25 2.16
C PRO A 207 -24.04 13.48 3.68
N VAL A 208 -23.80 12.45 4.49
CA VAL A 208 -23.73 12.56 5.96
C VAL A 208 -22.39 13.13 6.43
N LEU A 209 -21.28 12.79 5.77
CA LEU A 209 -19.94 13.30 6.13
C LEU A 209 -19.75 14.79 5.77
N GLN A 210 -20.56 15.34 4.86
CA GLN A 210 -20.60 16.78 4.54
C GLN A 210 -21.27 17.63 5.63
N LEU A 211 -22.00 17.02 6.57
CA LEU A 211 -22.68 17.74 7.64
C LEU A 211 -21.76 17.96 8.86
N ILE A 212 -20.79 17.08 9.07
CA ILE A 212 -19.89 17.13 10.24
C ILE A 212 -18.77 18.18 10.04
N SER A 213 -18.44 18.52 8.80
CA SER A 213 -17.44 19.55 8.45
C SER A 213 -18.01 20.97 8.32
N ARG A 214 -19.29 21.18 8.69
CA ARG A 214 -19.99 22.47 8.61
C ARG A 214 -20.33 23.13 9.96
N GLU A 215 -19.77 22.63 11.07
CA GLU A 215 -19.89 23.28 12.39
C GLU A 215 -18.56 23.90 12.87
#